data_AF-A0A9E5RS64-F1
#
_entry.id   AF-A0A9E5RS64-F1
#
_cell.length_a   1.000
_cell.length_b   1.000
_cell.length_c   1.000
_cell.angle_alpha   90.00
_cell.angle_beta   90.00
_cell.angle_gamma   90.00
#
_symmetry.space_group_name_H-M   'P 1'
#
loop_
_entity.id
_entity.type
_entity.pdbx_description
1 polymer ?
#
loop_
_entity_poly.entity_id
_entity_poly.type
_entity_poly.pdbx_seq_one_letter_code
_entity_poly.pdbx_strand_id
1 'polypeptide(L)'
;MEIPDDLTLLAEDIRYLRHTQLSLLTGIDPSNFSAWSNHRRISERSLERVAQMLGMSKLDLLKGLELRRQDAAIARTTQAKANRLIKFLNSNQETA
;
A
#
# COMPACT_ATOMS: atom_id res chain seq x y z
N MET A 1 19.90 20.08 5.58
CA MET A 1 20.51 18.82 5.13
C MET A 1 19.80 18.46 3.85
N GLU A 2 20.49 18.55 2.71
CA GLU A 2 19.91 18.19 1.42
C GLU A 2 19.98 16.67 1.28
N ILE A 3 18.87 16.03 0.92
CA ILE A 3 18.81 14.60 0.62
C ILE A 3 19.34 14.46 -0.81
N PRO A 4 20.34 13.60 -1.07
CA PRO A 4 20.78 13.31 -2.43
C PRO A 4 19.62 12.91 -3.36
N ASP A 5 19.66 13.34 -4.62
CA ASP A 5 18.58 13.10 -5.58
C ASP A 5 18.25 11.60 -5.74
N ASP A 6 19.26 10.72 -5.66
CA ASP A 6 19.11 9.26 -5.74
C ASP A 6 18.49 8.63 -4.49
N LEU A 7 18.42 9.37 -3.39
CA LEU A 7 17.77 8.98 -2.14
C LEU A 7 16.38 9.62 -1.96
N THR A 8 15.95 10.44 -2.92
CA THR A 8 14.62 11.05 -2.91
C THR A 8 13.56 10.03 -3.28
N LEU A 9 12.60 9.82 -2.37
CA LEU A 9 11.51 8.88 -2.59
C LEU A 9 10.48 9.41 -3.59
N LEU A 10 10.13 8.58 -4.55
CA LEU A 10 9.06 8.81 -5.52
C LEU A 10 7.77 8.09 -5.10
N ALA A 11 6.66 8.42 -5.76
CA ALA A 11 5.38 7.74 -5.55
C ALA A 11 5.47 6.21 -5.75
N GLU A 12 6.32 5.74 -6.67
CA GLU A 12 6.51 4.32 -6.95
C GLU A 12 7.30 3.61 -5.82
N ASP A 13 8.23 4.29 -5.15
CA ASP A 13 8.90 3.74 -3.97
C ASP A 13 7.89 3.56 -2.83
N ILE A 14 7.01 4.55 -2.66
CA ILE A 14 5.88 4.44 -1.75
C ILE A 14 4.96 3.32 -2.17
N ARG A 15 4.85 2.89 -3.43
CA ARG A 15 4.05 1.71 -3.80
C ARG A 15 4.67 0.41 -3.26
N TYR A 16 5.98 0.24 -3.40
CA TYR A 16 6.64 -1.05 -3.16
C TYR A 16 7.26 -1.23 -1.77
N LEU A 17 7.55 -0.16 -1.03
CA LEU A 17 8.12 -0.29 0.32
C LEU A 17 7.22 -1.16 1.22
N ARG A 18 7.80 -1.88 2.17
CA ARG A 18 7.01 -2.58 3.18
C ARG A 18 6.45 -1.57 4.18
N HIS A 19 5.30 -1.88 4.79
CA HIS A 19 4.76 -1.02 5.87
C HIS A 19 5.76 -0.86 7.03
N THR A 20 6.59 -1.88 7.28
CA THR A 20 7.67 -1.82 8.28
C THR A 20 8.78 -0.85 7.88
N GLN A 21 9.12 -0.75 6.58
CA GLN A 21 10.11 0.22 6.10
C GLN A 21 9.58 1.65 6.19
N LEU A 22 8.32 1.88 5.79
CA LEU A 22 7.67 3.18 5.98
C LEU A 22 7.59 3.57 7.46
N SER A 23 7.35 2.60 8.33
CA SER A 23 7.37 2.80 9.78
C SER A 23 8.75 3.20 10.29
N LEU A 24 9.82 2.53 9.83
CA LEU A 24 11.20 2.90 10.21
C LEU A 24 11.56 4.31 9.73
N LEU A 25 11.10 4.72 8.55
CA LEU A 25 11.36 6.05 8.00
C LEU A 25 10.57 7.17 8.71
N THR A 26 9.40 6.86 9.27
CA THR A 26 8.45 7.88 9.77
C THR A 26 8.11 7.76 11.25
N GLY A 27 8.55 6.71 11.93
CA GLY A 27 8.13 6.37 13.30
C GLY A 27 6.63 6.10 13.46
N ILE A 28 5.87 5.99 12.37
CA ILE A 28 4.42 5.73 12.39
C ILE A 28 4.18 4.21 12.36
N ASP A 29 3.23 3.74 13.16
CA ASP A 29 2.94 2.31 13.26
C ASP A 29 2.57 1.68 11.89
N PRO A 30 3.11 0.49 11.54
CA PRO A 30 2.82 -0.19 10.28
C PRO A 30 1.32 -0.41 10.00
N SER A 31 0.51 -0.57 11.04
CA SER A 31 -0.94 -0.74 10.92
C SER A 31 -1.63 0.48 10.31
N ASN A 32 -1.10 1.69 10.54
CA ASN A 32 -1.64 2.91 9.92
C ASN A 32 -1.41 2.89 8.40
N PHE A 33 -0.20 2.52 7.96
CA PHE A 33 0.10 2.38 6.53
C PHE A 33 -0.75 1.29 5.87
N SER A 34 -0.94 0.16 6.57
CA SER A 34 -1.85 -0.89 6.12
C SER A 34 -3.29 -0.37 5.97
N ALA A 35 -3.80 0.35 6.96
CA ALA A 35 -5.14 0.92 6.92
C ALA A 35 -5.28 1.94 5.77
N TRP A 36 -4.29 2.81 5.59
CA TRP A 36 -4.29 3.81 4.51
C TRP A 36 -4.25 3.17 3.13
N SER A 37 -3.49 2.09 2.97
CA SER A 37 -3.32 1.36 1.72
C SER A 37 -4.51 0.47 1.35
N ASN A 38 -5.47 0.30 2.25
CA ASN A 38 -6.55 -0.65 2.04
C ASN A 38 -7.94 -0.02 2.05
N HIS A 39 -8.26 0.80 3.06
CA HIS A 39 -9.65 1.17 3.34
C HIS A 39 -9.81 2.61 3.87
N ARG A 40 -8.79 3.15 4.54
CA ARG A 40 -8.88 4.40 5.29
C ARG A 40 -8.27 5.55 4.49
N ARG A 41 -8.96 6.69 4.42
CA ARG A 41 -8.34 7.93 3.96
C ARG A 41 -7.39 8.47 5.02
N ILE A 42 -6.20 8.88 4.58
CA ILE A 42 -5.26 9.62 5.42
C ILE A 42 -5.84 11.02 5.67
N SER A 43 -5.72 11.53 6.90
CA SER A 43 -6.13 12.91 7.20
C SER A 43 -5.13 13.90 6.63
N GLU A 44 -5.55 15.13 6.29
CA GLU A 44 -4.65 16.16 5.75
C GLU A 44 -3.45 16.42 6.68
N ARG A 45 -3.70 16.55 7.99
CA ARG A 45 -2.63 16.72 8.99
C ARG A 45 -1.64 15.54 8.99
N SER A 46 -2.13 14.31 8.89
CA SER A 46 -1.27 13.13 8.81
C SER A 46 -0.50 13.08 7.49
N LEU A 47 -1.14 13.43 6.38
CA LEU A 47 -0.52 13.46 5.06
C LEU A 47 0.64 14.45 5.03
N GLU A 48 0.43 15.66 5.53
CA GLU A 48 1.44 16.71 5.60
C GLU A 48 2.62 16.30 6.47
N ARG A 49 2.35 15.75 7.66
CA ARG A 49 3.40 15.24 8.55
C ARG A 49 4.20 14.12 7.91
N VAL A 50 3.54 13.12 7.31
CA VAL A 50 4.23 11.97 6.69
C VAL A 50 5.06 12.42 5.50
N ALA A 51 4.50 13.28 4.64
CA ALA A 51 5.21 13.82 3.48
C ALA A 51 6.49 14.56 3.90
N GLN A 52 6.39 15.39 4.94
CA GLN A 52 7.54 16.08 5.51
C GLN A 52 8.60 15.11 6.06
N MET A 53 8.18 14.07 6.79
CA MET A 53 9.12 13.07 7.35
C MET A 53 9.83 12.25 6.27
N LEU A 54 9.16 12.02 5.14
CA LEU A 54 9.72 11.31 3.98
C LEU A 54 10.48 12.22 3.02
N GLY A 55 10.50 13.54 3.27
CA GLY A 55 11.15 14.50 2.38
C GLY A 55 10.52 14.56 0.98
N MET A 56 9.23 14.27 0.85
CA MET A 56 8.53 14.20 -0.44
C MET A 56 7.29 15.09 -0.49
N SER A 57 6.74 15.32 -1.68
CA SER A 57 5.52 16.11 -1.81
C SER A 57 4.29 15.36 -1.29
N LYS A 58 3.30 16.11 -0.77
CA LYS A 58 2.00 15.54 -0.35
C LYS A 58 1.31 14.81 -1.50
N LEU A 59 1.45 15.35 -2.71
CA LEU A 59 0.85 14.80 -3.93
C LEU A 59 1.47 13.43 -4.27
N ASP A 60 2.80 13.32 -4.22
CA ASP A 60 3.49 12.06 -4.51
C ASP A 60 3.21 11.00 -3.47
N LEU A 61 3.15 11.38 -2.19
CA LEU A 61 2.75 10.46 -1.12
C LEU A 61 1.33 9.95 -1.34
N LEU A 62 0.38 10.84 -1.65
CA LEU A 62 -1.01 10.47 -1.91
C LEU A 62 -1.12 9.57 -3.14
N LYS A 63 -0.37 9.87 -4.20
CA LYS A 63 -0.28 9.04 -5.41
C LYS A 63 0.27 7.65 -5.08
N GLY A 64 1.33 7.54 -4.29
CA GLY A 64 1.89 6.26 -3.87
C GLY A 64 0.94 5.42 -3.03
N LEU A 65 0.23 6.03 -2.08
CA LEU A 65 -0.82 5.35 -1.30
C LEU A 65 -1.99 4.89 -2.18
N GLU A 66 -2.35 5.65 -3.21
CA GLU A 66 -3.40 5.27 -4.15
C GLU A 66 -2.99 4.09 -5.03
N LEU A 67 -1.75 4.06 -5.52
CA LEU A 67 -1.20 2.90 -6.23
C LEU A 67 -1.27 1.62 -5.37
N ARG A 68 -0.91 1.70 -4.08
CA ARG A 68 -1.07 0.56 -3.16
C ARG A 68 -2.53 0.11 -3.03
N ARG A 69 -3.49 1.04 -2.98
CA ARG A 69 -4.92 0.68 -2.90
C ARG A 69 -5.39 -0.06 -4.14
N GLN A 70 -4.95 0.38 -5.31
CA GLN A 70 -5.25 -0.28 -6.57
C GLN A 70 -4.67 -1.70 -6.58
N ASP A 71 -3.40 -1.87 -6.19
CA ASP A 71 -2.78 -3.19 -6.08
C ASP A 71 -3.52 -4.10 -5.10
N ALA A 72 -3.90 -3.58 -3.93
CA ALA A 72 -4.65 -4.33 -2.93
C ALA A 72 -6.05 -4.72 -3.43
N ALA A 73 -6.72 -3.86 -4.19
CA ALA A 73 -8.01 -4.16 -4.81
C ALA A 73 -7.90 -5.24 -5.89
N ILE A 74 -6.85 -5.20 -6.71
CA ILE A 74 -6.54 -6.23 -7.70
C ILE A 74 -6.26 -7.55 -7.00
N ALA A 75 -5.40 -7.56 -5.98
CA ALA A 75 -5.07 -8.76 -5.22
C ALA A 75 -6.31 -9.41 -4.59
N ARG A 76 -7.20 -8.62 -3.95
CA ARG A 76 -8.47 -9.12 -3.41
C ARG A 76 -9.35 -9.77 -4.48
N THR A 77 -9.46 -9.13 -5.65
CA THR A 77 -10.26 -9.63 -6.77
C THR A 77 -9.70 -10.94 -7.31
N THR A 78 -8.37 -11.01 -7.49
CA THR A 78 -7.68 -12.21 -7.94
C THR A 78 -7.81 -13.34 -6.94
N GLN A 79 -7.64 -13.08 -5.64
CA GLN A 79 -7.80 -14.08 -4.60
C GLN A 79 -9.24 -14.62 -4.55
N ALA A 80 -10.24 -13.74 -4.69
CA ALA A 80 -11.65 -14.17 -4.75
C ALA A 80 -11.93 -15.07 -5.96
N LYS A 81 -11.36 -14.75 -7.13
CA LYS A 81 -11.46 -15.59 -8.33
C LYS A 81 -10.79 -16.95 -8.12
N ALA A 82 -9.57 -16.97 -7.57
CA ALA A 82 -8.85 -18.20 -7.25
C ALA A 82 -9.65 -19.11 -6.30
N ASN A 83 -10.21 -18.54 -5.22
CA ASN A 83 -11.02 -19.30 -4.26
C ASN A 83 -12.28 -19.91 -4.90
N ARG A 84 -12.94 -19.17 -5.80
CA ARG A 84 -14.09 -19.69 -6.56
C ARG A 84 -13.69 -20.84 -7.48
N LEU A 85 -12.55 -20.73 -8.15
CA LEU A 85 -12.03 -21.79 -9.02
C LEU A 85 -11.68 -23.05 -8.22
N ILE A 86 -10.99 -22.92 -7.08
CA ILE A 86 -10.69 -24.04 -6.17
C ILE A 86 -11.99 -24.74 -5.74
N LYS A 87 -13.00 -23.97 -5.30
CA LYS A 87 -14.29 -24.53 -4.89
C LYS A 87 -14.97 -25.31 -6.02
N PHE A 88 -14.97 -24.76 -7.23
CA PHE A 88 -15.54 -25.40 -8.41
C PHE A 88 -14.84 -26.72 -8.75
N LEU A 89 -13.50 -26.73 -8.72
CA LEU A 89 -12.72 -27.94 -8.98
C LEU A 89 -13.00 -29.03 -7.94
N ASN A 90 -13.06 -28.68 -6.65
CA ASN A 90 -13.34 -29.64 -5.58
C ASN A 90 -14.76 -30.23 -5.69
N SER A 91 -15.78 -29.42 -6.02
CA SER A 91 -17.16 -29.93 -6.15
C SER A 91 -17.34 -30.92 -7.31
N ASN A 92 -16.48 -30.87 -8.33
CA ASN A 92 -16.52 -31.81 -9.45
C ASN A 92 -15.75 -33.12 -9.16
N GLN A 93 -14.90 -33.15 -8.13
CA GLN A 93 -14.19 -34.37 -7.72
C GLN A 93 -15.01 -35.25 -6.78
N GLU A 94 -15.97 -34.66 -6.03
CA GLU A 94 -16.87 -35.41 -5.14
C GLU A 94 -18.04 -36.07 -5.88
N THR A 95 -18.27 -35.69 -7.15
CA THR A 95 -19.37 -36.18 -7.99
C THR A 95 -18.91 -37.17 -9.07
N ALA A 96 -17.61 -37.48 -9.14
CA ALA A 96 -16.98 -38.45 -10.05
C ALA A 96 -16.48 -39.68 -9.29
#